data_AF-A0A2T6GBB4-F1
#
_entry.id   AF-A0A2T6GBB4-F1
#
_cell.length_a   1.000
_cell.length_b   1.000
_cell.length_c   1.000
_cell.angle_alpha   90.00
_cell.angle_beta   90.00
_cell.angle_gamma   90.00
#
_symmetry.space_group_name_H-M   'P 1'
#
loop_
_entity.id
_entity.type
_entity.pdbx_description
1 polymer ?
#
loop_
_entity_poly.entity_id
_entity_poly.type
_entity_poly.pdbx_seq_one_letter_code
_entity_poly.pdbx_strand_id
1 'polypeptide(L)'
;MKAVTYSITIHDLHRIEGGLMCGDEAVVSILDSGREVRRERFIGKCSAPAGYTRTFRGQPGLVAKLISGSCRMEFGLSKPSTAAPVRP
;
A
#
# COMPACT_ATOMS: atom_id res chain seq x y z
N MET A 1 24.50 -1.11 2.12
CA MET A 1 23.53 -0.08 1.68
C MET A 1 22.50 0.13 2.80
N LYS A 2 22.12 1.37 3.12
CA LYS A 2 21.12 1.63 4.18
C LYS A 2 19.72 1.36 3.64
N ALA A 3 18.94 0.56 4.35
CA ALA A 3 17.53 0.35 4.04
C ALA A 3 16.75 1.65 4.25
N VAL A 4 15.82 1.95 3.36
CA VAL A 4 14.86 3.06 3.48
C VAL A 4 13.48 2.49 3.79
N THR A 5 12.62 3.29 4.39
CA THR A 5 11.24 2.89 4.67
C THR A 5 10.33 3.45 3.59
N TYR A 6 9.48 2.59 3.06
CA TYR A 6 8.44 2.93 2.09
C TYR A 6 7.07 2.85 2.76
N SER A 7 6.12 3.63 2.24
CA SER A 7 4.70 3.54 2.54
C SER A 7 3.91 3.26 1.27
N ILE A 8 2.98 2.30 1.36
CA ILE A 8 1.90 2.09 0.39
C ILE A 8 0.62 2.54 1.08
N THR A 9 -0.08 3.50 0.52
CA THR A 9 -1.43 3.88 0.95
C THR A 9 -2.41 3.48 -0.14
N ILE A 10 -3.45 2.77 0.24
CA ILE A 10 -4.56 2.40 -0.63
C ILE A 10 -5.84 3.12 -0.20
N HIS A 11 -6.54 3.67 -1.18
CA HIS A 11 -7.84 4.31 -1.05
C HIS A 11 -8.84 3.60 -1.96
N ASP A 12 -10.11 3.76 -1.63
CA ASP A 12 -11.21 3.31 -2.49
C ASP A 12 -11.12 1.80 -2.84
N LEU A 13 -10.59 0.99 -1.91
CA LEU A 13 -10.59 -0.47 -2.05
C LEU A 13 -11.98 -0.98 -1.70
N HIS A 14 -12.89 -0.92 -2.66
CA HIS A 14 -14.24 -1.46 -2.54
C HIS A 14 -14.80 -1.72 -3.93
N ARG A 15 -15.81 -2.59 -3.97
CA ARG A 15 -16.59 -2.84 -5.17
C ARG A 15 -18.05 -2.53 -4.91
N ILE A 16 -18.74 -2.02 -5.92
CA ILE A 16 -20.19 -1.81 -5.87
C ILE A 16 -20.87 -3.03 -6.49
N GLU A 17 -21.72 -3.71 -5.71
CA GLU A 17 -22.58 -4.79 -6.18
C GLU A 17 -24.01 -4.54 -5.70
N GLY A 18 -24.97 -4.48 -6.64
CA GLY A 18 -26.38 -4.22 -6.31
C GLY A 18 -26.63 -2.90 -5.57
N GLY A 19 -25.76 -1.90 -5.75
CA GLY A 19 -25.85 -0.62 -5.04
C GLY A 19 -25.23 -0.61 -3.64
N LEU A 20 -24.62 -1.71 -3.21
CA LEU A 20 -23.96 -1.84 -1.91
C LEU A 20 -22.43 -1.87 -2.08
N MET A 21 -21.73 -1.24 -1.13
CA MET A 21 -20.27 -1.30 -1.04
C MET A 21 -19.81 -2.60 -0.37
N CYS A 22 -19.25 -3.50 -1.16
CA CYS A 22 -18.57 -4.70 -0.73
C CYS A 22 -17.06 -4.48 -0.59
N GLY A 23 -16.41 -5.31 0.23
CA GLY A 23 -14.96 -5.37 0.22
C GLY A 23 -14.45 -5.90 -1.12
N ASP A 24 -13.25 -5.48 -1.49
CA ASP A 24 -12.58 -5.91 -2.72
C ASP A 24 -11.13 -6.31 -2.42
N GLU A 25 -10.43 -6.76 -3.46
CA GLU A 25 -9.04 -7.16 -3.40
C GLU A 25 -8.18 -6.37 -4.38
N ALA A 26 -7.04 -5.87 -3.88
CA ALA A 26 -5.99 -5.27 -4.69
C ALA A 26 -4.64 -5.92 -4.43
N VAL A 27 -3.88 -6.12 -5.49
CA VAL A 27 -2.56 -6.74 -5.43
C VAL A 27 -1.52 -5.78 -6.00
N VAL A 28 -0.53 -5.47 -5.19
CA VAL A 28 0.56 -4.55 -5.51
C VAL A 28 1.86 -5.31 -5.62
N SER A 29 2.53 -5.20 -6.75
CA SER A 29 3.89 -5.68 -6.97
C SER A 29 4.89 -4.59 -6.64
N ILE A 30 5.88 -4.91 -5.81
CA ILE A 30 7.04 -4.08 -5.52
C ILE A 30 8.20 -4.57 -6.39
N LEU A 31 8.70 -3.66 -7.21
CA LEU A 31 9.72 -3.89 -8.22
C LEU A 31 11.04 -3.26 -7.77
N ASP A 32 12.13 -3.98 -7.93
CA ASP A 32 13.50 -3.46 -7.90
C ASP A 32 14.07 -3.51 -9.31
N SER A 33 14.38 -2.35 -9.90
CA SER A 33 14.90 -2.25 -11.27
C SER A 33 14.06 -3.04 -12.30
N GLY A 34 12.74 -3.07 -12.13
CA GLY A 34 11.79 -3.78 -13.00
C GLY A 34 11.54 -5.25 -12.65
N ARG A 35 12.27 -5.83 -11.69
CA ARG A 35 12.07 -7.20 -11.19
C ARG A 35 11.18 -7.21 -9.95
N GLU A 36 10.13 -8.04 -9.93
CA GLU A 36 9.32 -8.23 -8.71
C GLU A 36 10.18 -8.82 -7.59
N VAL A 37 10.26 -8.10 -6.47
CA VAL A 37 10.95 -8.51 -5.26
C VAL A 37 9.99 -8.79 -4.11
N ARG A 38 8.79 -8.23 -4.16
CA ARG A 38 7.75 -8.44 -3.14
C ARG A 38 6.37 -8.21 -3.73
N ARG A 39 5.40 -8.95 -3.22
CA ARG A 39 3.98 -8.74 -3.52
C ARG A 39 3.23 -8.42 -2.24
N GLU A 40 2.35 -7.43 -2.31
CA GLU A 40 1.46 -7.02 -1.22
C GLU A 40 0.01 -7.24 -1.65
N ARG A 41 -0.77 -7.82 -0.74
CA ARG A 41 -2.17 -8.15 -0.99
C ARG A 41 -3.03 -7.42 0.02
N PHE A 42 -3.93 -6.60 -0.50
CA PHE A 42 -4.90 -5.85 0.26
C PHE A 42 -6.28 -6.45 0.03
N ILE A 43 -6.97 -6.81 1.11
CA ILE A 43 -8.29 -7.43 1.06
C ILE A 43 -9.17 -6.73 2.07
N GLY A 44 -10.37 -6.35 1.65
CA GLY A 44 -11.39 -5.78 2.52
C GLY A 44 -12.00 -4.52 1.94
N LYS A 45 -12.58 -3.69 2.80
CA LYS A 45 -13.26 -2.46 2.40
C LYS A 45 -12.51 -1.25 2.94
N CYS A 46 -12.00 -0.41 2.05
CA CYS A 46 -11.40 0.88 2.38
C CYS A 46 -12.15 2.00 1.66
N SER A 47 -12.90 2.78 2.43
CA SER A 47 -13.57 4.00 2.00
C SER A 47 -13.21 5.20 2.90
N ALA A 48 -12.19 5.02 3.75
CA ALA A 48 -11.70 6.08 4.63
C ALA A 48 -10.95 7.13 3.80
N PRO A 49 -11.18 8.44 4.02
CA PRO A 49 -10.48 9.50 3.28
C PRO A 49 -8.95 9.41 3.41
N ALA A 50 -8.47 9.02 4.59
CA ALA A 50 -7.04 8.85 4.87
C ALA A 50 -6.43 7.60 4.21
N GLY A 51 -7.26 6.69 3.68
CA GLY A 51 -6.82 5.41 3.15
C GLY A 51 -6.31 4.44 4.23
N TYR A 52 -5.77 3.32 3.78
CA TYR A 52 -5.07 2.35 4.61
C TYR A 52 -3.59 2.33 4.22
N THR A 53 -2.71 2.69 5.16
CA THR A 53 -1.27 2.75 4.93
C THR A 53 -0.56 1.56 5.56
N ARG A 54 0.34 0.93 4.79
CA ARG A 54 1.34 -0.01 5.29
C ARG A 54 2.74 0.49 5.01
N THR A 55 3.62 0.33 5.98
CA THR A 55 5.04 0.69 5.85
C THR A 55 5.92 -0.54 5.86
N PHE A 56 7.02 -0.50 5.12
CA PHE A 56 8.02 -1.57 5.11
C PHE A 56 9.42 -1.04 4.75
N ARG A 57 10.45 -1.78 5.13
CA ARG A 57 11.84 -1.46 4.77
C ARG A 57 12.22 -2.12 3.45
N GLY A 58 13.00 -1.40 2.64
CA GLY A 58 13.48 -1.87 1.35
C GLY A 58 14.76 -1.19 0.90
N GLN A 59 15.30 -1.63 -0.23
CA GLN A 59 16.40 -0.93 -0.88
C GLN A 59 15.89 0.38 -1.51
N PRO A 60 16.72 1.43 -1.61
CA PRO A 60 16.33 2.63 -2.33
C PRO A 60 16.12 2.32 -3.82
N GLY A 61 15.14 2.99 -4.44
CA GLY A 61 14.80 2.79 -5.86
C GLY A 61 13.67 1.79 -6.13
N LEU A 62 13.03 1.23 -5.09
CA LEU A 62 11.84 0.40 -5.28
C LEU A 62 10.69 1.21 -5.90
N VAL A 63 9.89 0.52 -6.70
CA VAL A 63 8.68 1.04 -7.34
C VAL A 63 7.51 0.12 -7.02
N ALA A 64 6.33 0.66 -6.75
CA ALA A 64 5.10 -0.12 -6.61
C ALA A 64 4.25 -0.03 -7.87
N LYS A 65 3.67 -1.17 -8.27
CA LYS A 65 2.74 -1.26 -9.40
C LYS A 65 1.51 -2.07 -8.98
N LEU A 66 0.33 -1.51 -9.19
CA LEU A 66 -0.92 -2.27 -9.06
C LEU A 66 -1.00 -3.28 -10.21
N ILE A 67 -1.09 -4.57 -9.88
CA ILE A 67 -1.12 -5.66 -10.86
C ILE A 67 -2.49 -6.36 -10.93
N SER A 68 -3.33 -6.20 -9.92
CA SER A 68 -4.71 -6.72 -9.90
C SER A 68 -5.58 -5.88 -8.96
N GLY A 69 -6.89 -5.86 -9.24
CA GLY A 69 -7.89 -5.14 -8.46
C GLY A 69 -8.06 -3.68 -8.86
N SER A 70 -9.00 -3.02 -8.21
CA SER A 70 -9.27 -1.59 -8.39
C SER A 70 -9.14 -0.88 -7.05
N CYS A 71 -8.13 -0.02 -6.95
CA CYS A 71 -7.96 0.90 -5.83
C CYS A 71 -7.11 2.07 -6.28
N ARG A 72 -7.24 3.21 -5.60
CA ARG A 72 -6.28 4.30 -5.75
C ARG A 72 -5.09 4.02 -4.84
N MET A 73 -3.91 3.85 -5.44
CA MET A 73 -2.68 3.52 -4.72
C MET A 73 -1.71 4.71 -4.75
N GLU A 74 -1.17 5.05 -3.59
CA GLU A 74 -0.05 5.96 -3.42
C GLU A 74 1.15 5.20 -2.86
N PHE A 75 2.33 5.42 -3.44
CA PHE A 75 3.56 4.79 -2.99
C PHE A 75 4.69 5.81 -2.94
N GLY A 76 5.45 5.79 -1.85
CA GLY A 76 6.56 6.70 -1.68
C GLY A 76 7.48 6.31 -0.54
N LEU A 77 8.61 7.03 -0.45
CA LEU A 77 9.46 6.97 0.71
C LEU A 77 8.68 7.56 1.89
N SER A 78 8.44 6.74 2.91
CA SER A 78 7.95 7.27 4.16
C SER A 78 9.09 8.10 4.74
N LYS A 79 8.83 9.37 5.08
CA LYS A 79 9.74 10.10 5.97
C LYS A 79 9.99 9.20 7.19
N PRO A 80 11.19 9.23 7.80
CA PRO A 80 11.34 8.63 9.12
C PRO A 80 10.29 9.31 10.01
N SER A 81 9.18 8.61 10.25
CA SER A 81 8.24 9.01 11.26
C SER A 81 9.08 8.98 12.52
N THR A 82 9.35 10.15 13.10
CA THR A 82 9.52 10.25 14.54
C THR A 82 8.45 9.35 15.13
N ALA A 83 8.88 8.23 15.70
CA ALA A 83 7.99 7.20 16.15
C ALA A 83 6.93 7.86 17.03
N ALA A 84 5.66 7.70 16.67
CA ALA A 84 4.59 8.03 17.60
C ALA A 84 4.84 7.23 18.89
N PRO A 85 4.67 7.85 20.07
CA PRO A 85 5.07 7.25 21.34
C PRO A 85 4.37 5.91 21.54
N VAL A 86 5.17 4.93 21.99
CA VAL A 86 4.70 3.65 22.53
C VAL A 86 3.63 3.98 23.56
N ARG A 87 2.39 3.56 23.33
CA ARG A 87 1.32 3.74 24.33
C ARG A 87 1.63 2.85 25.54
N PRO A 88 1.45 3.36 26.77
CA PRO A 88 1.72 2.65 28.02
C PRO A 88 0.83 1.43 28.22
#